data_AF-A0A2E6CM88-F1
#
_entry.id   AF-A0A2E6CM88-F1
#
_cell.length_a   1.000
_cell.length_b   1.000
_cell.length_c   1.000
_cell.angle_alpha   90.00
_cell.angle_beta   90.00
_cell.angle_gamma   90.00
#
_symmetry.space_group_name_H-M   'P 1'
#
loop_
_entity.id
_entity.type
_entity.pdbx_description
1 polymer ?
#
loop_
_entity_poly.entity_id
_entity_poly.type
_entity_poly.pdbx_seq_one_letter_code
_entity_poly.pdbx_strand_id
1 'polypeptide(L)'
;MAWHPVNDHPKDRAQFRIEMTVDNGFNYVLFDDWEFVTNGYLISKEETTNTQGSPMTTWIYETRYPQAPYLTVLAYGAFIASDEEDLGDVTLQHWVDSWQYNFEGTDAFTILREERGVDYGPMFEAFTDLFGPYPYDTYGYLALRDPVFGFALETQTLSIFADLTIWYQAHVHVHELAHQWFGNYITVDNWSEIWLNEGFATYSEYLYNEATRPTYDIYAGMRDLEAQSGSSDWYGVLPGDPGPENLFAPAVYYRGALTLHALRMTIGDDAFFTSVRKYVDDFGGKSVTTADFVQVVESVSGADLEDFFDSWLFGTPMPDLPCEGYSPCVQ
;
A
#
# COMPACT_ATOMS: atom_id res chain seq x y z
N MET A 1 -5.54 -0.68 17.91
CA MET A 1 -5.29 -1.86 18.77
C MET A 1 -3.83 -1.78 19.17
N ALA A 2 -3.48 -1.67 20.46
CA ALA A 2 -2.07 -1.53 20.85
C ALA A 2 -1.54 -2.89 21.33
N TRP A 3 -0.61 -3.49 20.57
CA TRP A 3 0.09 -4.72 20.93
C TRP A 3 1.37 -4.44 21.75
N HIS A 4 1.84 -3.18 21.78
CA HIS A 4 2.84 -2.68 22.72
C HIS A 4 2.62 -1.18 23.03
N PRO A 5 3.21 -0.64 24.12
CA PRO A 5 3.20 0.81 24.39
C PRO A 5 4.06 1.57 23.36
N VAL A 6 3.47 2.59 22.71
CA VAL A 6 4.12 3.46 21.71
C VAL A 6 3.39 4.80 21.62
N ASN A 7 4.01 5.83 21.05
CA ASN A 7 3.22 6.98 20.61
C ASN A 7 2.53 6.60 19.29
N ASP A 8 1.28 6.18 19.39
CA ASP A 8 0.48 5.64 18.28
C ASP A 8 0.02 6.77 17.34
N HIS A 9 0.95 7.30 16.53
CA HIS A 9 0.72 8.39 15.59
C HIS A 9 1.51 8.16 14.29
N PRO A 10 0.95 8.45 13.10
CA PRO A 10 1.60 8.21 11.80
C PRO A 10 2.93 8.96 11.57
N LYS A 11 3.27 9.93 12.43
CA LYS A 11 4.51 10.70 12.36
C LYS A 11 5.58 10.23 13.34
N ASP A 12 5.24 9.42 14.33
CA ASP A 12 6.21 8.95 15.34
C ASP A 12 6.95 7.71 14.82
N ARG A 13 7.80 7.91 13.82
CA ARG A 13 8.52 6.80 13.18
C ARG A 13 9.74 6.36 13.96
N ALA A 14 9.99 5.06 13.96
CA ALA A 14 11.19 4.48 14.55
C ALA A 14 11.65 3.26 13.76
N GLN A 15 12.93 2.90 13.92
CA GLN A 15 13.41 1.57 13.57
C GLN A 15 12.99 0.59 14.67
N PHE A 16 12.63 -0.63 14.28
CA PHE A 16 12.20 -1.68 15.20
C PHE A 16 13.19 -2.84 15.14
N ARG A 17 13.53 -3.35 16.32
CA ARG A 17 14.12 -4.69 16.49
C ARG A 17 13.11 -5.54 17.23
N ILE A 18 12.65 -6.60 16.59
CA ILE A 18 11.59 -7.48 17.09
C ILE A 18 12.20 -8.84 17.37
N GLU A 19 12.06 -9.30 18.61
CA GLU A 19 12.54 -10.60 19.06
C GLU A 19 11.34 -11.40 19.56
N MET A 20 11.11 -12.56 18.93
CA MET A 20 10.02 -13.46 19.27
C MET A 20 10.60 -14.80 19.67
N THR A 21 10.32 -15.24 20.90
CA THR A 21 10.73 -16.55 21.41
C THR A 21 9.48 -17.38 21.69
N VAL A 22 9.41 -18.57 21.09
CA VAL A 22 8.26 -19.49 21.25
C VAL A 22 8.72 -20.81 21.84
N ASP A 23 7.94 -21.32 22.81
CA ASP A 23 8.08 -22.69 23.33
C ASP A 23 7.35 -23.68 22.41
N ASN A 24 8.12 -24.54 21.77
CA ASN A 24 7.63 -25.51 20.79
C ASN A 24 7.26 -26.85 21.40
N GLY A 25 7.31 -27.01 22.73
CA GLY A 25 7.02 -28.28 23.41
C GLY A 25 5.61 -28.83 23.14
N PHE A 26 4.65 -27.96 22.80
CA PHE A 26 3.31 -28.36 22.36
C PHE A 26 3.18 -28.44 20.83
N ASN A 27 3.90 -27.59 20.09
CA ASN A 27 3.81 -27.49 18.61
C ASN A 27 4.47 -28.67 17.90
N TYR A 28 5.53 -29.26 18.49
CA TYR A 28 6.26 -30.41 17.95
C TYR A 28 5.41 -31.67 17.70
N VAL A 29 4.17 -31.70 18.19
CA VAL A 29 3.28 -32.87 18.08
C VAL A 29 2.21 -32.68 17.00
N LEU A 30 1.98 -31.45 16.52
CA LEU A 30 0.84 -31.15 15.63
C LEU A 30 1.24 -30.41 14.34
N PHE A 31 2.31 -29.62 14.32
CA PHE A 31 2.69 -28.81 13.15
C PHE A 31 4.22 -28.58 13.13
N ASP A 32 4.93 -29.09 12.11
CA ASP A 32 6.40 -29.05 12.05
C ASP A 32 7.00 -27.76 11.44
N ASP A 33 6.19 -26.80 11.00
CA ASP A 33 6.66 -25.66 10.18
C ASP A 33 6.04 -24.29 10.56
N TRP A 34 5.96 -23.98 11.86
CA TRP A 34 5.52 -22.64 12.28
C TRP A 34 6.65 -21.62 12.19
N GLU A 35 6.37 -20.48 11.60
CA GLU A 35 7.30 -19.37 11.41
C GLU A 35 6.73 -18.10 12.04
N PHE A 36 7.65 -17.28 12.58
CA PHE A 36 7.36 -15.90 12.93
C PHE A 36 7.81 -14.99 11.79
N VAL A 37 6.89 -14.22 11.24
CA VAL A 37 7.10 -13.31 10.11
C VAL A 37 6.66 -11.91 10.52
N THR A 38 7.48 -10.91 10.18
CA THR A 38 7.26 -9.48 10.47
C THR A 38 7.96 -8.62 9.41
N ASN A 39 7.82 -7.30 9.48
CA ASN A 39 8.50 -6.36 8.57
C ASN A 39 10.03 -6.47 8.67
N GLY A 40 10.72 -6.05 7.61
CA GLY A 40 12.18 -5.95 7.59
C GLY A 40 12.87 -7.31 7.39
N TYR A 41 14.02 -7.48 8.04
CA TYR A 41 14.94 -8.57 7.76
C TYR A 41 15.04 -9.56 8.91
N LEU A 42 14.99 -10.86 8.59
CA LEU A 42 15.39 -11.90 9.53
C LEU A 42 16.92 -11.81 9.75
N ILE A 43 17.31 -11.40 10.95
CA ILE A 43 18.72 -11.31 11.35
C ILE A 43 19.25 -12.66 11.83
N SER A 44 18.43 -13.38 12.61
CA SER A 44 18.78 -14.71 13.10
C SER A 44 17.54 -15.51 13.49
N LYS A 45 17.61 -16.82 13.27
CA LYS A 45 16.69 -17.81 13.82
C LYS A 45 17.51 -18.83 14.60
N GLU A 46 17.25 -18.96 15.89
CA GLU A 46 17.99 -19.85 16.79
C GLU A 46 17.07 -20.84 17.48
N GLU A 47 17.48 -22.12 17.49
CA GLU A 47 16.79 -23.18 18.21
C GLU A 47 17.55 -23.54 19.48
N THR A 48 16.86 -23.54 20.61
CA THR A 48 17.43 -23.82 21.93
C THR A 48 16.51 -24.73 22.74
N THR A 49 16.85 -24.96 24.01
CA THR A 49 16.01 -25.71 24.95
C THR A 49 15.89 -24.94 26.25
N ASN A 50 14.67 -24.80 26.77
CA ASN A 50 14.46 -24.11 28.04
C ASN A 50 14.90 -24.97 29.24
N THR A 51 14.86 -24.40 30.45
CA THR A 51 15.30 -25.08 31.68
C THR A 51 14.50 -26.35 32.03
N GLN A 52 13.33 -26.55 31.41
CA GLN A 52 12.47 -27.72 31.60
C GLN A 52 12.68 -28.79 30.52
N GLY A 53 13.60 -28.57 29.57
CA GLY A 53 13.85 -29.49 28.46
C GLY A 53 12.94 -29.30 27.24
N SER A 54 12.14 -28.22 27.21
CA SER A 54 11.26 -27.93 26.07
C SER A 54 12.02 -27.25 24.93
N PRO A 55 11.83 -27.63 23.66
CA PRO A 55 12.44 -26.95 22.52
C PRO A 55 11.90 -25.51 22.40
N MET A 56 12.77 -24.57 22.07
CA MET A 56 12.44 -23.15 21.87
C MET A 56 12.97 -22.69 20.53
N THR A 57 12.25 -21.82 19.83
CA THR A 57 12.79 -21.10 18.68
C THR A 57 12.71 -19.60 18.94
N THR A 58 13.78 -18.88 18.62
CA THR A 58 13.85 -17.42 18.70
C THR A 58 14.16 -16.85 17.34
N TRP A 59 13.32 -15.93 16.86
CA TRP A 59 13.53 -15.14 15.66
C TRP A 59 13.86 -13.71 16.07
N ILE A 60 14.85 -13.11 15.40
CA ILE A 60 15.19 -11.70 15.55
C ILE A 60 15.04 -11.06 14.17
N TYR A 61 14.15 -10.07 14.09
CA TYR A 61 13.96 -9.22 12.92
C TYR A 61 14.37 -7.78 13.21
N GLU A 62 14.87 -7.09 12.19
CA GLU A 62 15.19 -5.66 12.25
C GLU A 62 14.68 -4.91 11.01
N THR A 63 14.06 -3.74 11.24
CA THR A 63 13.72 -2.81 10.16
C THR A 63 14.92 -1.88 9.91
N ARG A 64 15.40 -1.84 8.66
CA ARG A 64 16.49 -0.92 8.28
C ARG A 64 16.02 0.53 8.18
N TYR A 65 14.76 0.74 7.86
CA TYR A 65 14.16 2.07 7.68
C TYR A 65 13.17 2.36 8.80
N PRO A 66 13.09 3.62 9.28
CA PRO A 66 12.06 4.02 10.21
C PRO A 66 10.66 3.82 9.61
N GLN A 67 9.74 3.26 10.39
CA GLN A 67 8.33 3.09 10.01
C GLN A 67 7.42 3.68 11.09
N ALA A 68 6.22 4.09 10.70
CA ALA A 68 5.19 4.46 11.66
C ALA A 68 4.69 3.21 12.42
N PRO A 69 4.23 3.31 13.68
CA PRO A 69 3.84 2.14 14.47
C PRO A 69 2.71 1.31 13.84
N TYR A 70 1.77 1.97 13.15
CA TYR A 70 0.63 1.31 12.50
C TYR A 70 1.05 0.39 11.33
N LEU A 71 2.26 0.56 10.79
CA LEU A 71 2.81 -0.24 9.70
C LEU A 71 3.49 -1.54 10.18
N THR A 72 3.58 -1.75 11.50
CA THR A 72 4.24 -2.93 12.06
C THR A 72 3.27 -4.12 12.13
N VAL A 73 3.64 -5.24 11.52
CA VAL A 73 2.93 -6.52 11.58
C VAL A 73 3.69 -7.53 12.43
N LEU A 74 2.97 -8.34 13.18
CA LEU A 74 3.51 -9.54 13.83
C LEU A 74 2.63 -10.74 13.45
N ALA A 75 3.20 -11.74 12.81
CA ALA A 75 2.48 -12.96 12.44
C ALA A 75 3.26 -14.20 12.90
N TYR A 76 2.58 -15.13 13.58
CA TYR A 76 3.14 -16.42 13.96
C TYR A 76 2.15 -17.52 13.56
N GLY A 77 2.57 -18.41 12.68
CA GLY A 77 1.67 -19.39 12.07
C GLY A 77 2.41 -20.39 11.20
N ALA A 78 1.69 -21.39 10.69
CA ALA A 78 2.23 -22.33 9.73
C ALA A 78 2.26 -21.68 8.34
N PHE A 79 3.36 -20.98 8.05
CA PHE A 79 3.54 -20.23 6.80
C PHE A 79 4.51 -20.95 5.87
N ILE A 80 4.25 -20.86 4.57
CA ILE A 80 5.14 -21.32 3.51
C ILE A 80 5.71 -20.09 2.83
N ALA A 81 7.04 -20.01 2.77
CA ALA A 81 7.75 -18.99 2.03
C ALA A 81 7.82 -19.35 0.54
N SER A 82 7.79 -18.34 -0.33
CA SER A 82 8.25 -18.48 -1.71
C SER A 82 9.76 -18.64 -1.74
N ASP A 83 10.29 -19.06 -2.90
CA ASP A 83 11.68 -18.79 -3.22
C ASP A 83 11.93 -17.28 -3.21
N GLU A 84 13.16 -16.87 -2.89
CA GLU A 84 13.58 -15.47 -2.97
C GLU A 84 13.76 -15.06 -4.45
N GLU A 85 13.22 -13.91 -4.82
CA GLU A 85 13.33 -13.33 -6.16
C GLU A 85 14.00 -11.96 -6.07
N ASP A 86 15.11 -11.74 -6.77
CA ASP A 86 15.79 -10.45 -6.81
C ASP A 86 15.30 -9.61 -8.00
N LEU A 87 14.73 -8.43 -7.71
CA LEU A 87 14.36 -7.39 -8.66
C LEU A 87 15.34 -6.21 -8.55
N GLY A 88 16.50 -6.36 -9.18
CA GLY A 88 17.57 -5.36 -9.10
C GLY A 88 18.18 -5.34 -7.70
N ASP A 89 18.00 -4.22 -6.98
CA ASP A 89 18.47 -4.05 -5.60
C ASP A 89 17.41 -4.41 -4.54
N VAL A 90 16.25 -4.93 -4.96
CA VAL A 90 15.14 -5.32 -4.08
C VAL A 90 15.02 -6.84 -4.04
N THR A 91 15.10 -7.43 -2.84
CA THR A 91 14.81 -8.86 -2.66
C THR A 91 13.33 -9.04 -2.31
N LEU A 92 12.66 -9.93 -3.03
CA LEU A 92 11.28 -10.34 -2.78
C LEU A 92 11.23 -11.65 -2.02
N GLN A 93 10.45 -11.70 -0.95
CA GLN A 93 10.09 -12.96 -0.28
C GLN A 93 8.64 -12.91 0.17
N HIS A 94 7.86 -13.86 -0.31
CA HIS A 94 6.43 -13.92 -0.07
C HIS A 94 6.08 -15.04 0.89
N TRP A 95 4.97 -14.88 1.61
CA TRP A 95 4.51 -15.84 2.60
C TRP A 95 3.03 -16.12 2.40
N VAL A 96 2.64 -17.38 2.55
CA VAL A 96 1.24 -17.80 2.53
C VAL A 96 0.96 -18.74 3.69
N ASP A 97 -0.25 -18.69 4.24
CA ASP A 97 -0.72 -19.72 5.15
C ASP A 97 -0.68 -21.11 4.48
N SER A 98 -0.15 -22.11 5.19
CA SER A 98 0.04 -23.47 4.68
C SER A 98 -1.26 -24.18 4.28
N TRP A 99 -2.40 -23.84 4.90
CA TRP A 99 -3.70 -24.35 4.43
C TRP A 99 -4.10 -23.73 3.10
N GLN A 100 -3.80 -22.45 2.91
CA GLN A 100 -4.05 -21.75 1.66
C GLN A 100 -3.15 -22.27 0.54
N TYR A 101 -1.87 -22.49 0.81
CA TYR A 101 -0.92 -23.07 -0.15
C TYR A 101 -1.38 -24.44 -0.68
N ASN A 102 -1.92 -25.29 0.20
CA ASN A 102 -2.31 -26.65 -0.14
C ASN A 102 -3.73 -26.78 -0.73
N PHE A 103 -4.49 -25.69 -0.86
CA PHE A 103 -5.91 -25.75 -1.22
C PHE A 103 -6.14 -26.24 -2.66
N GLU A 104 -5.21 -25.98 -3.58
CA GLU A 104 -5.38 -26.26 -5.02
C GLU A 104 -4.44 -27.36 -5.55
N GLY A 105 -3.62 -27.97 -4.69
CA GLY A 105 -2.67 -29.02 -5.08
C GLY A 105 -1.58 -28.58 -6.07
N THR A 106 -1.51 -27.27 -6.32
CA THR A 106 -0.54 -26.54 -7.14
C THR A 106 0.04 -25.44 -6.26
N ASP A 107 1.30 -25.05 -6.50
CA ASP A 107 1.94 -23.94 -5.79
C ASP A 107 1.09 -22.66 -5.90
N ALA A 108 0.64 -22.14 -4.76
CA ALA A 108 -0.21 -20.94 -4.70
C ALA A 108 0.49 -19.68 -5.23
N PHE A 109 1.82 -19.61 -5.15
CA PHE A 109 2.59 -18.52 -5.75
C PHE A 109 2.49 -18.56 -7.28
N THR A 110 2.64 -19.75 -7.86
CA THR A 110 2.46 -19.97 -9.31
C THR A 110 1.05 -19.60 -9.77
N ILE A 111 0.00 -20.01 -9.06
CA ILE A 111 -1.39 -19.67 -9.40
C ILE A 111 -1.58 -18.14 -9.40
N LEU A 112 -1.08 -17.47 -8.37
CA LEU A 112 -1.22 -16.02 -8.24
C LEU A 112 -0.52 -15.28 -9.39
N ARG A 113 0.70 -15.71 -9.73
CA ARG A 113 1.47 -15.12 -10.83
C ARG A 113 0.86 -15.42 -12.20
N GLU A 114 0.70 -16.70 -12.54
CA GLU A 114 0.37 -17.15 -13.88
C GLU A 114 -1.12 -17.03 -14.21
N GLU A 115 -2.02 -17.31 -13.25
CA GLU A 115 -3.46 -17.33 -13.50
C GLU A 115 -4.16 -16.02 -13.11
N ARG A 116 -3.64 -15.31 -12.11
CA ARG A 116 -4.22 -14.05 -11.63
C ARG A 116 -3.48 -12.81 -12.11
N GLY A 117 -2.31 -12.97 -12.71
CA GLY A 117 -1.53 -11.88 -13.28
C GLY A 117 -0.87 -10.98 -12.23
N VAL A 118 -0.62 -11.51 -11.03
CA VAL A 118 0.15 -10.80 -10.00
C VAL A 118 1.64 -11.04 -10.26
N ASP A 119 2.21 -10.22 -11.12
CA ASP A 119 3.64 -10.21 -11.39
C ASP A 119 4.25 -8.92 -10.85
N TYR A 120 5.10 -9.04 -9.83
CA TYR A 120 5.73 -7.88 -9.19
C TYR A 120 6.77 -7.20 -10.08
N GLY A 121 7.40 -7.91 -11.03
CA GLY A 121 8.40 -7.32 -11.93
C GLY A 121 7.88 -6.08 -12.67
N PRO A 122 6.82 -6.22 -13.48
CA PRO A 122 6.18 -5.09 -14.16
C PRO A 122 5.62 -4.02 -13.21
N MET A 123 5.14 -4.39 -12.02
CA MET A 123 4.63 -3.42 -11.04
C MET A 123 5.76 -2.52 -10.51
N PHE A 124 6.89 -3.13 -10.13
CA PHE A 124 8.07 -2.40 -9.69
C PHE A 124 8.64 -1.53 -10.81
N GLU A 125 8.72 -2.03 -12.04
CA GLU A 125 9.17 -1.26 -13.20
C GLU A 125 8.28 -0.02 -13.42
N ALA A 126 6.96 -0.20 -13.51
CA ALA A 126 6.01 0.88 -13.73
C ALA A 126 6.10 1.95 -12.62
N PHE A 127 6.10 1.55 -11.35
CA PHE A 127 6.15 2.52 -10.24
C PHE A 127 7.50 3.17 -10.08
N THR A 128 8.60 2.47 -10.35
CA THR A 128 9.93 3.08 -10.36
C THR A 128 10.05 4.16 -11.43
N ASP A 129 9.49 3.90 -12.62
CA ASP A 129 9.48 4.87 -13.72
C ASP A 129 8.60 6.08 -13.40
N LEU A 130 7.41 5.86 -12.83
CA LEU A 130 6.43 6.92 -12.56
C LEU A 130 6.79 7.76 -11.32
N PHE A 131 7.25 7.12 -10.24
CA PHE A 131 7.37 7.74 -8.92
C PHE A 131 8.83 7.97 -8.49
N GLY A 132 9.78 7.27 -9.11
CA GLY A 132 11.19 7.25 -8.70
C GLY A 132 11.56 5.95 -7.97
N PRO A 133 12.83 5.79 -7.57
CA PRO A 133 13.35 4.55 -7.00
C PRO A 133 12.50 3.99 -5.86
N TYR A 134 12.38 2.66 -5.78
CA TYR A 134 11.76 2.00 -4.64
C TYR A 134 12.51 2.37 -3.35
N PRO A 135 11.80 2.79 -2.27
CA PRO A 135 12.44 3.38 -1.10
C PRO A 135 13.09 2.37 -0.14
N TYR A 136 12.90 1.07 -0.37
CA TYR A 136 13.44 0.00 0.48
C TYR A 136 14.27 -0.99 -0.35
N ASP A 137 14.79 -2.02 0.30
CA ASP A 137 15.65 -3.07 -0.26
C ASP A 137 15.04 -4.48 -0.12
N THR A 138 13.82 -4.57 0.43
CA THR A 138 13.04 -5.80 0.50
C THR A 138 11.56 -5.49 0.40
N TYR A 139 10.82 -6.41 -0.21
CA TYR A 139 9.37 -6.40 -0.22
C TYR A 139 8.82 -7.81 -0.16
N GLY A 140 7.59 -7.94 0.30
CA GLY A 140 6.89 -9.20 0.34
C GLY A 140 5.41 -8.99 0.55
N TYR A 141 4.69 -10.09 0.54
CA TYR A 141 3.35 -10.12 1.08
C TYR A 141 3.21 -11.29 2.05
N LEU A 142 2.20 -11.22 2.90
CA LEU A 142 1.73 -12.32 3.74
C LEU A 142 0.24 -12.55 3.46
N ALA A 143 -0.09 -13.64 2.79
CA ALA A 143 -1.48 -14.12 2.71
C ALA A 143 -1.84 -14.88 3.96
N LEU A 144 -2.95 -14.46 4.55
CA LEU A 144 -3.59 -15.13 5.66
C LEU A 144 -5.00 -15.53 5.25
N ARG A 145 -5.51 -16.51 5.97
CA ARG A 145 -6.94 -16.81 6.01
C ARG A 145 -7.49 -16.34 7.35
N ASP A 146 -7.79 -15.06 7.44
CA ASP A 146 -8.46 -14.53 8.62
C ASP A 146 -9.98 -14.43 8.35
N PRO A 147 -10.83 -15.17 9.09
CA PRO A 147 -12.27 -15.14 8.88
C PRO A 147 -12.94 -13.85 9.39
N VAL A 148 -12.20 -12.95 10.04
CA VAL A 148 -12.67 -11.70 10.63
C VAL A 148 -12.17 -10.49 9.83
N PHE A 149 -10.94 -10.53 9.31
CA PHE A 149 -10.37 -9.44 8.53
C PHE A 149 -10.56 -9.66 7.01
N GLY A 150 -11.40 -8.83 6.40
CA GLY A 150 -11.71 -8.85 4.97
C GLY A 150 -11.08 -7.70 4.20
N PHE A 151 -9.82 -7.36 4.49
CA PHE A 151 -9.09 -6.27 3.84
C PHE A 151 -7.59 -6.61 3.68
N ALA A 152 -6.90 -5.82 2.86
CA ALA A 152 -5.44 -5.82 2.79
C ALA A 152 -4.88 -4.65 3.62
N LEU A 153 -3.60 -4.74 4.00
CA LEU A 153 -2.89 -3.69 4.72
C LEU A 153 -1.49 -3.50 4.11
N GLU A 154 -1.07 -2.25 4.07
CA GLU A 154 0.11 -1.80 3.35
C GLU A 154 1.42 -1.93 4.14
N THR A 155 1.41 -2.71 5.21
CA THR A 155 2.48 -2.78 6.23
C THR A 155 3.87 -2.80 5.58
N GLN A 156 4.75 -1.92 6.06
CA GLN A 156 5.97 -1.55 5.35
C GLN A 156 6.85 -2.77 5.06
N THR A 157 7.29 -2.93 3.80
CA THR A 157 8.08 -4.07 3.30
C THR A 157 7.41 -5.44 3.32
N LEU A 158 6.20 -5.59 3.88
CA LEU A 158 5.48 -6.87 3.93
C LEU A 158 3.97 -6.62 4.00
N SER A 159 3.30 -6.48 2.87
CA SER A 159 1.85 -6.21 2.84
C SER A 159 1.03 -7.43 3.27
N ILE A 160 -0.06 -7.24 4.01
CA ILE A 160 -0.90 -8.35 4.48
C ILE A 160 -2.13 -8.45 3.60
N PHE A 161 -2.48 -9.67 3.21
CA PHE A 161 -3.75 -9.98 2.55
C PHE A 161 -4.50 -10.96 3.42
N ALA A 162 -5.49 -10.48 4.18
CA ALA A 162 -6.15 -11.28 5.21
C ALA A 162 -7.28 -12.19 4.68
N ASP A 163 -7.67 -12.03 3.41
CA ASP A 163 -8.78 -12.75 2.78
C ASP A 163 -8.41 -13.31 1.40
N LEU A 164 -8.87 -14.53 1.12
CA LEU A 164 -8.60 -15.26 -0.13
C LEU A 164 -9.13 -14.55 -1.37
N THR A 165 -10.27 -13.88 -1.27
CA THR A 165 -10.88 -13.19 -2.41
C THR A 165 -10.10 -11.94 -2.77
N ILE A 166 -9.59 -11.22 -1.76
CA ILE A 166 -8.77 -10.01 -1.94
C ILE A 166 -7.39 -10.35 -2.46
N TRP A 167 -6.78 -11.40 -1.90
CA TRP A 167 -5.52 -11.94 -2.38
C TRP A 167 -5.50 -12.22 -3.89
N TYR A 168 -6.56 -12.79 -4.46
CA TYR A 168 -6.59 -13.10 -5.89
C TYR A 168 -6.84 -11.89 -6.81
N GLN A 169 -6.94 -10.67 -6.26
CA GLN A 169 -7.21 -9.46 -7.02
C GLN A 169 -5.91 -8.68 -7.28
N ALA A 170 -5.43 -8.74 -8.52
CA ALA A 170 -4.18 -8.08 -8.91
C ALA A 170 -4.14 -6.57 -8.64
N HIS A 171 -5.27 -5.86 -8.75
CA HIS A 171 -5.32 -4.42 -8.46
C HIS A 171 -5.03 -4.12 -6.98
N VAL A 172 -5.39 -5.02 -6.05
CA VAL A 172 -5.07 -4.83 -4.62
C VAL A 172 -3.57 -5.00 -4.40
N HIS A 173 -2.91 -5.94 -5.06
CA HIS A 173 -1.43 -6.05 -5.01
C HIS A 173 -0.72 -4.79 -5.53
N VAL A 174 -1.28 -4.17 -6.58
CA VAL A 174 -0.80 -2.90 -7.13
C VAL A 174 -1.02 -1.76 -6.13
N HIS A 175 -2.18 -1.72 -5.48
CA HIS A 175 -2.53 -0.77 -4.43
C HIS A 175 -1.56 -0.84 -3.23
N GLU A 176 -1.37 -2.03 -2.66
CA GLU A 176 -0.49 -2.24 -1.51
C GLU A 176 0.99 -1.97 -1.81
N LEU A 177 1.42 -2.19 -3.06
CA LEU A 177 2.76 -1.83 -3.49
C LEU A 177 2.93 -0.31 -3.63
N ALA A 178 1.92 0.40 -4.16
CA ALA A 178 1.98 1.86 -4.30
C ALA A 178 2.14 2.55 -2.95
N HIS A 179 1.53 2.01 -1.90
CA HIS A 179 1.67 2.51 -0.54
C HIS A 179 3.11 2.51 0.00
N GLN A 180 4.00 1.68 -0.56
CA GLN A 180 5.40 1.70 -0.17
C GLN A 180 6.06 3.06 -0.44
N TRP A 181 5.61 3.80 -1.47
CA TRP A 181 5.91 5.21 -1.67
C TRP A 181 4.94 6.13 -0.90
N PHE A 182 3.63 5.95 -1.09
CA PHE A 182 2.58 6.84 -0.59
C PHE A 182 1.81 6.23 0.58
N GLY A 183 2.29 6.50 1.78
CA GLY A 183 1.75 5.96 3.03
C GLY A 183 2.87 5.50 3.94
N ASN A 184 3.89 4.84 3.38
CA ASN A 184 5.01 4.29 4.16
C ASN A 184 6.23 5.22 4.10
N TYR A 185 6.75 5.45 2.89
CA TYR A 185 7.95 6.27 2.74
C TYR A 185 7.63 7.74 3.00
N ILE A 186 6.56 8.24 2.38
CA ILE A 186 5.91 9.50 2.72
C ILE A 186 4.66 9.15 3.54
N THR A 187 4.61 9.53 4.83
CA THR A 187 3.45 9.28 5.70
C THR A 187 2.69 10.58 5.88
N VAL A 188 1.42 10.50 6.25
CA VAL A 188 0.67 11.69 6.66
C VAL A 188 1.15 12.25 8.00
N ASP A 189 1.17 13.57 8.14
CA ASP A 189 1.42 14.22 9.44
C ASP A 189 0.31 13.88 10.43
N ASN A 190 -0.93 13.73 9.97
CA ASN A 190 -2.08 13.34 10.77
C ASN A 190 -3.15 12.67 9.89
N TRP A 191 -4.10 11.96 10.52
CA TRP A 191 -5.07 11.14 9.80
C TRP A 191 -6.09 11.92 8.95
N SER A 192 -6.29 13.24 9.11
CA SER A 192 -7.18 13.96 8.20
C SER A 192 -6.61 14.08 6.78
N GLU A 193 -5.30 13.89 6.64
CA GLU A 193 -4.58 13.92 5.35
C GLU A 193 -4.60 12.56 4.62
N ILE A 194 -5.31 11.56 5.15
CA ILE A 194 -5.24 10.15 4.71
C ILE A 194 -5.53 9.93 3.21
N TRP A 195 -6.23 10.87 2.55
CA TRP A 195 -6.42 10.83 1.09
C TRP A 195 -5.09 10.85 0.31
N LEU A 196 -4.00 11.42 0.87
CA LEU A 196 -2.67 11.38 0.27
C LEU A 196 -2.09 9.96 0.22
N ASN A 197 -2.51 9.06 1.11
CA ASN A 197 -2.13 7.65 1.04
C ASN A 197 -3.07 6.93 0.07
N GLU A 198 -4.35 6.92 0.41
CA GLU A 198 -5.36 6.08 -0.23
C GLU A 198 -5.69 6.54 -1.65
N GLY A 199 -5.74 7.85 -1.89
CA GLY A 199 -5.99 8.41 -3.21
C GLY A 199 -4.85 8.11 -4.18
N PHE A 200 -3.60 8.19 -3.72
CA PHE A 200 -2.44 7.82 -4.53
C PHE A 200 -2.39 6.32 -4.81
N ALA A 201 -2.63 5.48 -3.81
CA ALA A 201 -2.65 4.03 -4.00
C ALA A 201 -3.78 3.61 -4.96
N THR A 202 -5.00 4.13 -4.79
CA THR A 202 -6.10 3.89 -5.73
C THR A 202 -5.80 4.40 -7.13
N TYR A 203 -5.23 5.62 -7.28
CA TYR A 203 -4.90 6.11 -8.62
C TYR A 203 -3.80 5.27 -9.30
N SER A 204 -2.89 4.71 -8.51
CA SER A 204 -1.81 3.85 -9.01
C SER A 204 -2.32 2.56 -9.66
N GLU A 205 -3.50 2.06 -9.27
CA GLU A 205 -4.17 0.94 -9.96
C GLU A 205 -4.47 1.27 -11.44
N TYR A 206 -4.90 2.50 -11.71
CA TYR A 206 -5.20 2.98 -13.06
C TYR A 206 -3.91 3.29 -13.83
N LEU A 207 -2.94 3.92 -13.18
CA LEU A 207 -1.62 4.19 -13.77
C LEU A 207 -0.88 2.91 -14.17
N TYR A 208 -0.95 1.86 -13.34
CA TYR A 208 -0.35 0.57 -13.66
C TYR A 208 -0.99 -0.06 -14.90
N ASN A 209 -2.32 0.00 -15.01
CA ASN A 209 -3.02 -0.47 -16.20
C ASN A 209 -2.60 0.35 -17.45
N GLU A 210 -2.51 1.68 -17.35
CA GLU A 210 -2.04 2.54 -18.44
C GLU A 210 -0.62 2.20 -18.87
N ALA A 211 0.29 1.98 -17.92
CA ALA A 211 1.69 1.67 -18.19
C ALA A 211 1.90 0.28 -18.82
N THR A 212 1.11 -0.71 -18.42
CA THR A 212 1.35 -2.12 -18.82
C THR A 212 0.44 -2.63 -19.92
N ARG A 213 -0.65 -1.93 -20.22
CA ARG A 213 -1.66 -2.38 -21.19
C ARG A 213 -1.82 -1.35 -22.31
N PRO A 214 -1.21 -1.58 -23.50
CA PRO A 214 -1.17 -0.60 -24.58
C PRO A 214 -2.53 -0.09 -25.10
N THR A 215 -3.62 -0.80 -24.83
CA THR A 215 -4.98 -0.45 -25.25
C THR A 215 -5.86 0.02 -24.10
N TYR A 216 -5.29 0.24 -22.90
CA TYR A 216 -6.05 0.71 -21.76
C TYR A 216 -6.33 2.21 -21.90
N ASP A 217 -7.61 2.56 -21.78
CA ASP A 217 -8.08 3.93 -21.76
C ASP A 217 -8.28 4.34 -20.30
N ILE A 218 -7.28 5.03 -19.75
CA ILE A 218 -7.34 5.49 -18.36
C ILE A 218 -8.48 6.48 -18.13
N TYR A 219 -8.78 7.33 -19.12
CA TYR A 219 -9.84 8.32 -18.99
C TYR A 219 -11.21 7.63 -18.88
N ALA A 220 -11.48 6.62 -19.71
CA ALA A 220 -12.69 5.81 -19.58
C ALA A 220 -12.78 5.12 -18.20
N GLY A 221 -11.68 4.56 -17.71
CA GLY A 221 -11.63 3.96 -16.38
C GLY A 221 -11.95 4.96 -15.25
N MET A 222 -11.41 6.17 -15.34
CA MET A 222 -11.66 7.23 -14.36
C MET A 222 -13.09 7.79 -14.45
N ARG A 223 -13.68 7.85 -15.65
CA ARG A 223 -15.12 8.17 -15.83
C ARG A 223 -16.03 7.11 -15.23
N ASP A 224 -15.67 5.83 -15.34
CA ASP A 224 -16.41 4.74 -14.69
C ASP A 224 -16.34 4.85 -13.16
N LEU A 225 -15.18 5.24 -12.61
CA LEU A 225 -15.01 5.49 -11.17
C LEU A 225 -15.82 6.69 -10.68
N GLU A 226 -15.80 7.78 -11.45
CA GLU A 226 -16.59 8.98 -11.19
C GLU A 226 -18.10 8.65 -11.19
N ALA A 227 -18.59 7.89 -12.16
CA ALA A 227 -20.00 7.49 -12.23
C ALA A 227 -20.44 6.62 -11.04
N GLN A 228 -19.57 5.70 -10.60
CA GLN A 228 -19.81 4.89 -9.40
C GLN A 228 -19.90 5.76 -8.16
N SER A 229 -18.96 6.70 -7.99
CA SER A 229 -18.95 7.69 -6.91
C SER A 229 -20.21 8.58 -6.95
N GLY A 230 -20.61 8.97 -8.17
CA GLY A 230 -21.82 9.71 -8.56
C GLY A 230 -23.14 9.20 -8.01
N SER A 231 -23.24 7.89 -7.84
CA SER A 231 -24.50 7.19 -7.58
C SER A 231 -24.79 6.90 -6.09
N SER A 232 -23.89 7.32 -5.19
CA SER A 232 -23.82 6.84 -3.81
C SER A 232 -24.00 7.95 -2.77
N ASP A 233 -24.40 7.57 -1.54
CA ASP A 233 -24.45 8.46 -0.37
C ASP A 233 -23.04 8.96 0.07
N TRP A 234 -21.97 8.57 -0.63
CA TRP A 234 -20.57 8.88 -0.27
C TRP A 234 -20.20 10.35 -0.49
N TYR A 235 -21.01 11.14 -1.20
CA TYR A 235 -20.77 12.57 -1.45
C TYR A 235 -20.65 13.44 -0.19
N GLY A 236 -21.16 12.97 0.95
CA GLY A 236 -21.09 13.72 2.20
C GLY A 236 -19.69 13.79 2.82
N VAL A 237 -18.79 12.88 2.44
CA VAL A 237 -17.43 12.81 3.01
C VAL A 237 -16.46 13.61 2.13
N LEU A 238 -15.73 14.52 2.78
CA LEU A 238 -14.70 15.34 2.16
C LEU A 238 -13.33 14.67 2.36
N PRO A 239 -12.60 14.29 1.30
CA PRO A 239 -11.30 13.62 1.46
C PRO A 239 -10.25 14.43 2.20
N GLY A 240 -10.30 15.77 2.10
CA GLY A 240 -9.37 16.66 2.81
C GLY A 240 -9.67 16.83 4.31
N ASP A 241 -10.88 16.46 4.74
CA ASP A 241 -11.27 16.41 6.16
C ASP A 241 -12.38 15.36 6.37
N PRO A 242 -12.04 14.07 6.34
CA PRO A 242 -13.04 13.01 6.41
C PRO A 242 -13.62 12.86 7.82
N GLY A 243 -12.90 13.35 8.84
CA GLY A 243 -13.16 13.05 10.24
C GLY A 243 -12.81 11.60 10.62
N PRO A 244 -12.74 11.31 11.93
CA PRO A 244 -12.19 10.05 12.44
C PRO A 244 -13.02 8.82 12.09
N GLU A 245 -14.33 8.96 11.87
CA GLU A 245 -15.22 7.84 11.55
C GLU A 245 -15.24 7.50 10.05
N ASN A 246 -14.69 8.38 9.19
CA ASN A 246 -14.70 8.21 7.74
C ASN A 246 -13.29 8.15 7.12
N LEU A 247 -12.26 7.91 7.93
CA LEU A 247 -10.87 7.84 7.45
C LEU A 247 -10.69 6.88 6.27
N PHE A 248 -11.48 5.80 6.25
CA PHE A 248 -11.46 4.78 5.20
C PHE A 248 -12.80 4.71 4.44
N ALA A 249 -13.56 5.81 4.41
CA ALA A 249 -14.77 5.86 3.59
C ALA A 249 -14.41 5.86 2.09
N PRO A 250 -15.25 5.28 1.21
CA PRO A 250 -14.97 5.21 -0.22
C PRO A 250 -14.59 6.54 -0.88
N ALA A 251 -15.09 7.67 -0.37
CA ALA A 251 -14.72 9.00 -0.86
C ALA A 251 -13.21 9.28 -0.74
N VAL A 252 -12.56 8.87 0.35
CA VAL A 252 -11.12 9.08 0.56
C VAL A 252 -10.30 8.43 -0.55
N TYR A 253 -10.66 7.20 -0.92
CA TYR A 253 -10.05 6.43 -2.00
C TYR A 253 -10.40 7.00 -3.38
N TYR A 254 -11.69 6.97 -3.74
CA TYR A 254 -12.14 7.20 -5.10
C TYR A 254 -12.09 8.68 -5.49
N ARG A 255 -12.56 9.58 -4.61
CA ARG A 255 -12.45 11.02 -4.86
C ARG A 255 -11.00 11.50 -4.72
N GLY A 256 -10.19 10.87 -3.85
CA GLY A 256 -8.74 11.09 -3.82
C GLY A 256 -8.08 10.78 -5.16
N ALA A 257 -8.35 9.60 -5.72
CA ALA A 257 -7.81 9.20 -7.03
C ALA A 257 -8.32 10.10 -8.18
N LEU A 258 -9.61 10.43 -8.18
CA LEU A 258 -10.19 11.36 -9.15
C LEU A 258 -9.56 12.76 -9.07
N THR A 259 -9.24 13.24 -7.86
CA THR A 259 -8.55 14.52 -7.65
C THR A 259 -7.16 14.50 -8.31
N LEU A 260 -6.39 13.42 -8.13
CA LEU A 260 -5.07 13.27 -8.75
C LEU A 260 -5.16 13.18 -10.27
N HIS A 261 -6.14 12.47 -10.81
CA HIS A 261 -6.35 12.40 -12.25
C HIS A 261 -6.78 13.74 -12.84
N ALA A 262 -7.75 14.42 -12.21
CA ALA A 262 -8.18 15.76 -12.62
C ALA A 262 -7.00 16.75 -12.57
N LEU A 263 -6.13 16.62 -11.57
CA LEU A 263 -4.92 17.42 -11.48
C LEU A 263 -4.00 17.14 -12.67
N ARG A 264 -3.70 15.88 -12.97
CA ARG A 264 -2.91 15.47 -14.14
C ARG A 264 -3.49 16.06 -15.43
N MET A 265 -4.80 16.00 -15.63
CA MET A 265 -5.46 16.61 -16.79
C MET A 265 -5.35 18.14 -16.82
N THR A 266 -5.28 18.79 -15.65
CA THR A 266 -5.23 20.25 -15.52
C THR A 266 -3.84 20.80 -15.82
N ILE A 267 -2.79 20.18 -15.28
CA ILE A 267 -1.40 20.68 -15.41
C ILE A 267 -0.59 19.95 -16.50
N GLY A 268 -1.13 18.85 -17.04
CA GLY A 268 -0.48 17.99 -18.03
C GLY A 268 0.45 16.95 -17.41
N ASP A 269 0.67 15.87 -18.16
CA ASP A 269 1.46 14.70 -17.74
C ASP A 269 2.87 15.05 -17.27
N ASP A 270 3.58 15.86 -18.05
CA ASP A 270 4.97 16.22 -17.74
C ASP A 270 5.08 16.94 -16.39
N ALA A 271 4.20 17.92 -16.14
CA ALA A 271 4.19 18.66 -14.88
C ALA A 271 3.73 17.76 -13.72
N PHE A 272 2.73 16.91 -13.95
CA PHE A 272 2.22 15.99 -12.93
C PHE A 272 3.29 14.99 -12.48
N PHE A 273 3.86 14.19 -13.37
CA PHE A 273 4.85 13.18 -12.98
C PHE A 273 6.17 13.81 -12.51
N THR A 274 6.53 15.01 -12.98
CA THR A 274 7.64 15.77 -12.40
C THR A 274 7.33 16.19 -10.96
N SER A 275 6.10 16.61 -10.66
CA SER A 275 5.66 16.94 -9.30
C SER A 275 5.65 15.71 -8.38
N VAL A 276 5.15 14.56 -8.87
CA VAL A 276 5.13 13.32 -8.09
C VAL A 276 6.55 12.86 -7.74
N ARG A 277 7.47 12.82 -8.70
CA ARG A 277 8.89 12.49 -8.42
C ARG A 277 9.54 13.49 -7.46
N LYS A 278 9.31 14.79 -7.66
CA LYS A 278 9.80 15.82 -6.75
C LYS A 278 9.25 15.67 -5.33
N TYR A 279 7.97 15.30 -5.21
CA TYR A 279 7.33 15.06 -3.92
C TYR A 279 7.96 13.86 -3.19
N VAL A 280 8.21 12.76 -3.91
CA VAL A 280 8.95 11.60 -3.38
C VAL A 280 10.37 11.98 -2.95
N ASP A 281 11.10 12.74 -3.76
CA ASP A 281 12.47 13.17 -3.45
C ASP A 281 12.54 14.13 -2.25
N ASP A 282 11.64 15.12 -2.18
CA ASP A 282 11.65 16.16 -1.16
C ASP A 282 11.15 15.65 0.20
N PHE A 283 10.19 14.72 0.20
CA PHE A 283 9.48 14.25 1.39
C PHE A 283 9.70 12.78 1.76
N GLY A 284 10.56 12.07 1.03
CA GLY A 284 10.98 10.73 1.38
C GLY A 284 11.46 10.61 2.83
N GLY A 285 10.87 9.70 3.59
CA GLY A 285 11.15 9.50 5.01
C GLY A 285 10.53 10.53 5.95
N LYS A 286 9.65 11.42 5.46
CA LYS A 286 9.02 12.51 6.24
C LYS A 286 7.51 12.42 6.24
N SER A 287 6.90 13.08 7.22
CA SER A 287 5.47 13.27 7.28
C SER A 287 5.01 14.55 6.58
N VAL A 288 3.84 14.52 5.95
CA VAL A 288 3.34 15.58 5.06
C VAL A 288 1.88 15.93 5.29
N THR A 289 1.52 17.12 4.84
CA THR A 289 0.14 17.62 4.76
C THR A 289 -0.26 17.81 3.30
N THR A 290 -1.55 18.01 3.05
CA THR A 290 -2.07 18.39 1.73
C THR A 290 -1.35 19.63 1.20
N ALA A 291 -1.10 20.64 2.05
CA ALA A 291 -0.42 21.87 1.67
C ALA A 291 1.01 21.65 1.16
N ASP A 292 1.72 20.65 1.69
CA ASP A 292 3.07 20.29 1.22
C ASP A 292 3.02 19.75 -0.22
N PHE A 293 2.04 18.88 -0.52
CA PHE A 293 1.84 18.36 -1.86
C PHE A 293 1.43 19.47 -2.85
N VAL A 294 0.46 20.33 -2.47
CA VAL A 294 0.03 21.47 -3.28
C VAL A 294 1.23 22.37 -3.61
N GLN A 295 2.05 22.72 -2.62
CA GLN A 295 3.24 23.55 -2.83
C GLN A 295 4.21 22.94 -3.86
N VAL A 296 4.44 21.63 -3.82
CA VAL A 296 5.29 20.96 -4.82
C VAL A 296 4.70 21.12 -6.21
N VAL A 297 3.41 20.82 -6.36
CA VAL A 297 2.73 20.86 -7.65
C VAL A 297 2.70 22.27 -8.24
N GLU A 298 2.39 23.28 -7.45
CA GLU A 298 2.41 24.69 -7.88
C GLU A 298 3.83 25.15 -8.25
N SER A 299 4.85 24.70 -7.51
CA SER A 299 6.24 25.06 -7.81
C SER A 299 6.73 24.51 -9.16
N VAL A 300 6.22 23.35 -9.59
CA VAL A 300 6.58 22.70 -10.85
C VAL A 300 5.72 23.20 -12.00
N SER A 301 4.41 23.31 -11.80
CA SER A 301 3.45 23.69 -12.84
C SER A 301 3.40 25.21 -13.08
N GLY A 302 3.71 26.01 -12.07
CA GLY A 302 3.52 27.47 -12.07
C GLY A 302 2.05 27.91 -12.05
N ALA A 303 1.11 26.98 -11.86
CA ALA A 303 -0.31 27.26 -11.72
C ALA A 303 -0.66 27.60 -10.27
N ASP A 304 -1.68 28.44 -10.10
CA ASP A 304 -2.37 28.64 -8.82
C ASP A 304 -3.49 27.59 -8.74
N LEU A 305 -3.42 26.71 -7.74
CA LEU A 305 -4.26 25.52 -7.61
C LEU A 305 -5.11 25.54 -6.33
N GLU A 306 -5.16 26.67 -5.61
CA GLU A 306 -5.96 26.80 -4.38
C GLU A 306 -7.43 26.43 -4.64
N ASP A 307 -8.08 27.12 -5.58
CA ASP A 307 -9.49 26.87 -5.96
C ASP A 307 -9.74 25.42 -6.46
N PHE A 308 -8.73 24.83 -7.11
CA PHE A 308 -8.81 23.45 -7.59
C PHE A 308 -8.87 22.48 -6.41
N PHE A 309 -7.89 22.52 -5.50
CA PHE A 309 -7.84 21.61 -4.36
C PHE A 309 -9.00 21.85 -3.38
N ASP A 310 -9.40 23.11 -3.18
CA ASP A 310 -10.59 23.44 -2.38
C ASP A 310 -11.84 22.75 -2.91
N SER A 311 -12.09 22.86 -4.22
CA SER A 311 -13.25 22.23 -4.86
C SER A 311 -13.20 20.71 -4.79
N TRP A 312 -12.02 20.12 -5.03
CA TRP A 312 -11.85 18.67 -5.12
C TRP A 312 -11.74 17.97 -3.76
N LEU A 313 -11.22 18.60 -2.71
CA LEU A 313 -10.99 17.94 -1.41
C LEU A 313 -11.95 18.42 -0.32
N PHE A 314 -12.43 19.66 -0.39
CA PHE A 314 -13.19 20.32 0.69
C PHE A 314 -14.58 20.81 0.25
N GLY A 315 -14.87 20.83 -1.04
CA GLY A 315 -16.15 21.29 -1.60
C GLY A 315 -17.22 20.20 -1.75
N THR A 316 -18.48 20.62 -1.80
CA THR A 316 -19.60 19.80 -2.32
C THR A 316 -20.46 20.63 -3.29
N PRO A 317 -20.96 20.05 -4.40
CA PRO A 317 -20.66 18.69 -4.88
C PRO A 317 -19.20 18.54 -5.34
N MET A 318 -18.74 17.29 -5.50
CA MET A 318 -17.47 17.01 -6.19
C MET A 318 -17.54 17.58 -7.62
N PRO A 319 -16.47 18.20 -8.15
CA PRO A 319 -16.43 18.65 -9.54
C PRO A 319 -16.49 17.47 -10.52
N ASP A 320 -16.94 17.74 -11.75
CA ASP A 320 -16.81 16.77 -12.84
C ASP A 320 -15.34 16.70 -13.31
N LEU A 321 -14.91 15.52 -13.76
CA LEU A 321 -13.60 15.33 -14.38
C LEU A 321 -13.42 16.29 -15.58
N PRO A 322 -12.23 16.92 -15.74
CA PRO A 322 -11.93 17.72 -16.92
C PRO A 322 -12.08 16.89 -18.20
N CYS A 323 -12.50 17.53 -19.29
CA CYS A 323 -12.62 16.87 -20.59
C CYS A 323 -11.24 16.70 -21.23
N GLU A 324 -10.99 15.55 -21.86
CA GLU A 324 -9.77 15.35 -22.65
C GLU A 324 -9.73 16.35 -23.82
N GLY A 325 -8.74 17.27 -23.82
CA GLY A 325 -8.59 18.31 -24.84
C GLY A 325 -9.60 19.46 -24.74
N TYR A 326 -9.29 20.49 -23.96
CA TYR A 326 -9.90 21.84 -23.92
C TYR A 326 -11.31 22.01 -24.55
N SER A 327 -12.36 21.89 -23.72
CA SER A 327 -13.72 22.45 -23.84
C SER A 327 -14.70 21.98 -24.94
N PRO A 328 -16.02 21.83 -24.64
CA PRO A 328 -16.67 21.27 -23.45
C PRO A 328 -17.13 19.82 -23.71
N CYS A 329 -17.20 19.01 -22.66
CA CYS A 329 -17.75 17.65 -22.67
C CYS A 329 -19.20 17.71 -23.15
N VAL A 330 -19.51 16.99 -24.24
CA VAL A 330 -20.91 16.76 -24.60
C VAL A 330 -21.40 15.63 -23.69
N GLN A 331 -22.36 15.98 -22.82
CA GLN A 331 -23.06 15.09 -21.90
C GLN A 331 -23.80 13.95 -22.60
#